data_AF-A0A1Q8RF12-F1
#
_entry.id   AF-A0A1Q8RF12-F1
#
_cell.length_a   1.000
_cell.length_b   1.000
_cell.length_c   1.000
_cell.angle_alpha   90.00
_cell.angle_beta   90.00
_cell.angle_gamma   90.00
#
_symmetry.space_group_name_H-M   'P 1'
#
loop_
_entity.id
_entity.type
_entity.pdbx_description
1 polymer ?
#
loop_
_entity_poly.entity_id
_entity_poly.type
_entity_poly.pdbx_seq_one_letter_code
_entity_poly.pdbx_strand_id
1 'polypeptide(L)'
;MDAHALLTGQGWRGKGHSLHATDDSIGLSKPLLLNRKDNTKGLGTKAHFTSDTWWMNAFDEQLQGLDTSKKGQVTQTVTQGRLNQIEKVSGGKWMLYASFVRGGFLEGTIHRAEREAEESGASTPETESSSESEEDVKHKEKKEKGETREERRARKAAKKARKLARTARREARAAKKAEKEKAKGKDRKESKEERRARREAKKAKREARKAKKGVSG
;
A
#
# COMPACT_ATOMS: atom_id res chain seq x y z
N MET A 1 6.83 -25.66 25.51
CA MET A 1 5.35 -25.77 25.50
C MET A 1 4.92 -26.24 24.13
N ASP A 2 4.11 -27.29 24.08
CA ASP A 2 3.48 -27.74 22.83
C ASP A 2 2.14 -27.02 22.66
N ALA A 3 2.11 -26.00 21.81
CA ALA A 3 0.91 -25.21 21.55
C ALA A 3 -0.16 -26.01 20.82
N HIS A 4 0.23 -27.01 20.03
CA HIS A 4 -0.73 -27.83 19.29
C HIS A 4 -1.55 -28.69 20.25
N ALA A 5 -0.88 -29.39 21.18
CA ALA A 5 -1.52 -30.22 22.18
C ALA A 5 -2.51 -29.43 23.06
N LEU A 6 -2.14 -28.21 23.46
CA LEU A 6 -3.01 -27.33 24.26
C LEU A 6 -4.24 -26.89 23.48
N LEU A 7 -4.08 -26.48 22.22
CA LEU A 7 -5.21 -26.05 21.39
C LEU A 7 -6.15 -27.23 21.09
N THR A 8 -5.61 -28.41 20.78
CA THR A 8 -6.43 -29.61 20.60
C THR A 8 -7.15 -30.01 21.87
N GLY A 9 -6.52 -29.86 23.04
CA GLY A 9 -7.17 -30.08 24.34
C GLY A 9 -8.30 -29.08 24.63
N GLN A 10 -8.26 -27.89 24.02
CA GLN A 10 -9.30 -26.86 24.09
C GLN A 10 -10.39 -27.03 23.02
N GLY A 11 -10.37 -28.12 22.26
CA GLY A 11 -11.37 -28.41 21.23
C GLY A 11 -11.06 -27.83 19.85
N TRP A 12 -9.83 -27.34 19.61
CA TRP A 12 -9.43 -26.97 18.25
C TRP A 12 -9.29 -28.22 17.38
N ARG A 13 -9.93 -28.18 16.20
CA ARG A 13 -10.01 -29.30 15.24
C ARG A 13 -8.69 -29.64 14.54
N GLY A 14 -7.65 -28.84 14.77
CA GLY A 14 -6.30 -29.08 14.26
C GLY A 14 -5.99 -28.39 12.94
N LYS A 15 -4.84 -28.75 12.36
CA LYS A 15 -4.29 -28.05 11.19
C LYS A 15 -5.26 -28.08 10.00
N GLY A 16 -5.43 -26.92 9.35
CA GLY A 16 -6.32 -26.77 8.19
C GLY A 16 -7.68 -26.18 8.54
N HIS A 17 -8.02 -26.15 9.82
CA HIS A 17 -9.24 -25.53 10.35
C HIS A 17 -8.93 -24.17 10.94
N SER A 18 -9.93 -23.30 10.96
CA SER A 18 -9.82 -22.03 11.67
C SER A 18 -9.75 -22.28 13.19
N LEU A 19 -9.44 -21.24 13.98
CA LEU A 19 -9.52 -21.32 15.45
C LEU A 19 -10.96 -21.32 15.98
N HIS A 20 -11.96 -21.21 15.08
CA HIS A 20 -13.37 -21.33 15.46
C HIS A 20 -13.71 -22.78 15.81
N ALA A 21 -14.63 -22.96 16.75
CA ALA A 21 -15.03 -24.29 17.21
C ALA A 21 -15.71 -25.13 16.12
N THR A 22 -16.52 -24.50 15.26
CA THR A 22 -17.43 -25.20 14.33
C THR A 22 -17.23 -24.85 12.86
N ASP A 23 -16.73 -23.65 12.56
CA ASP A 23 -16.87 -23.04 11.23
C ASP A 23 -15.56 -22.49 10.69
N ASP A 24 -15.14 -22.98 9.52
CA ASP A 24 -13.90 -22.56 8.90
C ASP A 24 -14.02 -21.26 8.07
N SER A 25 -15.25 -20.75 7.89
CA SER A 25 -15.52 -19.52 7.13
C SER A 25 -15.24 -18.24 7.93
N ILE A 26 -15.30 -18.31 9.26
CA ILE A 26 -15.20 -17.14 10.15
C ILE A 26 -13.73 -16.74 10.36
N GLY A 27 -12.81 -17.71 10.35
CA GLY A 27 -11.42 -17.50 10.72
C GLY A 27 -10.40 -17.96 9.68
N LEU A 28 -9.16 -17.52 9.86
CA LEU A 28 -8.05 -17.91 8.99
C LEU A 28 -7.55 -19.32 9.35
N SER A 29 -7.66 -20.25 8.41
CA SER A 29 -7.07 -21.60 8.52
C SER A 29 -5.56 -21.61 8.21
N LYS A 30 -5.09 -20.63 7.44
CA LYS A 30 -3.68 -20.46 7.05
C LYS A 30 -3.12 -19.17 7.63
N PRO A 31 -1.89 -19.19 8.16
CA PRO A 31 -1.26 -17.97 8.65
C PRO A 31 -1.05 -16.98 7.51
N LEU A 32 -1.19 -15.69 7.81
CA LEU A 32 -0.95 -14.64 6.83
C LEU A 32 0.55 -14.54 6.55
N LEU A 33 0.90 -14.57 5.26
CA LEU A 33 2.25 -14.27 4.83
C LEU A 33 2.43 -12.75 4.79
N LEU A 34 3.13 -12.22 5.79
CA LEU A 34 3.43 -10.79 5.87
C LEU A 34 4.82 -10.52 5.29
N ASN A 35 4.90 -9.55 4.38
CA ASN A 35 6.17 -9.06 3.87
C ASN A 35 6.84 -8.18 4.93
N ARG A 36 7.96 -8.65 5.49
CA ARG A 36 8.74 -7.87 6.48
C ARG A 36 9.69 -6.90 5.77
N LYS A 37 9.76 -5.66 6.29
CA LYS A 37 10.63 -4.60 5.78
C LYS A 37 11.91 -4.51 6.61
N ASP A 38 12.93 -5.26 6.22
CA ASP A 38 14.23 -5.28 6.95
C ASP A 38 15.20 -4.18 6.48
N ASN A 39 14.80 -3.34 5.53
CA ASN A 39 15.67 -2.34 4.92
C ASN A 39 15.23 -0.91 5.21
N THR A 40 16.19 0.02 5.14
CA THR A 40 15.96 1.46 5.39
C THR A 40 15.45 2.21 4.15
N LYS A 41 15.05 1.49 3.10
CA LYS A 41 14.50 2.09 1.87
C LYS A 41 13.05 2.49 2.10
N GLY A 42 12.58 3.51 1.39
CA GLY A 42 11.16 3.87 1.39
C GLY A 42 10.24 2.70 0.99
N LEU A 43 8.97 2.79 1.38
CA LEU A 43 7.91 1.93 0.84
C LEU A 43 7.80 2.15 -0.68
N GLY A 44 7.34 1.14 -1.43
CA GLY A 44 7.22 1.22 -2.90
C GLY A 44 8.53 1.12 -3.70
N THR A 45 9.70 1.04 -3.06
CA THR A 45 10.99 0.96 -3.78
C THR A 45 11.30 -0.40 -4.41
N LYS A 46 10.58 -1.46 -4.02
CA LYS A 46 10.71 -2.77 -4.65
C LYS A 46 9.81 -2.75 -5.89
N ALA A 47 10.42 -2.66 -7.07
CA ALA A 47 9.71 -2.84 -8.32
C ALA A 47 9.12 -4.26 -8.33
N HIS A 48 7.80 -4.35 -8.22
CA HIS A 48 7.08 -5.59 -8.47
C HIS A 48 6.96 -5.74 -9.99
N PHE A 49 8.00 -6.29 -10.63
CA PHE A 49 8.03 -6.53 -12.08
C PHE A 49 6.88 -7.43 -12.58
N THR A 50 6.15 -8.06 -11.68
CA THR A 50 5.06 -8.99 -11.99
C THR A 50 3.67 -8.35 -11.99
N SER A 51 3.49 -7.13 -11.47
CA SER A 51 2.17 -6.47 -11.41
C SER A 51 1.91 -5.48 -12.54
N ASP A 52 2.94 -4.82 -13.07
CA ASP A 52 2.73 -3.69 -13.99
C ASP A 52 2.78 -4.07 -15.48
N THR A 53 3.05 -5.33 -15.80
CA THR A 53 3.26 -5.81 -17.18
C THR A 53 2.26 -6.87 -17.63
N TRP A 54 1.35 -7.35 -16.77
CA TRP A 54 0.39 -8.36 -17.21
C TRP A 54 -0.57 -7.82 -18.27
N TRP A 55 -1.01 -6.56 -18.14
CA TRP A 55 -1.85 -5.88 -19.11
C TRP A 55 -1.09 -5.51 -20.39
N MET A 56 0.17 -5.06 -20.29
CA MET A 56 1.03 -4.80 -21.46
C MET A 56 1.26 -6.06 -22.28
N ASN A 57 1.56 -7.18 -21.61
CA ASN A 57 1.76 -8.46 -22.27
C ASN A 57 0.45 -9.00 -22.87
N ALA A 58 -0.69 -8.80 -22.19
CA ALA A 58 -2.01 -9.18 -22.70
C ALA A 58 -2.42 -8.32 -23.90
N PHE A 59 -2.04 -7.04 -23.92
CA PHE A 59 -2.29 -6.13 -25.04
C PHE A 59 -1.39 -6.45 -26.24
N ASP A 60 -0.11 -6.73 -26.01
CA ASP A 60 0.83 -7.15 -27.06
C ASP A 60 0.40 -8.48 -27.70
N GLU A 61 -0.08 -9.43 -26.91
CA GLU A 61 -0.66 -10.70 -27.39
C GLU A 61 -1.86 -10.47 -28.35
N GLN A 62 -2.67 -9.44 -28.10
CA GLN A 62 -3.77 -9.08 -29.01
C GLN A 62 -3.28 -8.39 -30.28
N LEU A 63 -2.26 -7.53 -30.19
CA LEU A 63 -1.67 -6.87 -31.36
C LEU A 63 -1.02 -7.87 -32.33
N GLN A 64 -0.36 -8.90 -31.80
CA GLN A 64 0.21 -9.98 -32.61
C GLN A 64 -0.85 -10.79 -33.37
N GLY A 65 -2.10 -10.78 -32.88
CA GLY A 65 -3.24 -11.41 -33.52
C GLY A 65 -3.94 -10.58 -34.59
N LEU A 66 -3.46 -9.38 -34.91
CA LEU A 66 -4.06 -8.52 -35.93
C LEU A 66 -3.53 -8.89 -37.31
N ASP A 67 -4.36 -9.56 -38.11
CA ASP A 67 -4.06 -9.79 -39.52
C ASP A 67 -4.51 -8.57 -40.35
N THR A 68 -3.54 -7.92 -40.99
CA THR A 68 -3.73 -6.75 -41.86
C THR A 68 -3.45 -7.07 -43.33
N SER A 69 -3.35 -8.35 -43.70
CA SER A 69 -3.03 -8.79 -45.07
C SER A 69 -4.03 -8.31 -46.12
N LYS A 70 -5.27 -8.01 -45.73
CA LYS A 70 -6.32 -7.48 -46.62
C LYS A 70 -6.42 -5.96 -46.46
N LYS A 71 -6.12 -5.22 -47.55
CA LYS A 71 -6.29 -3.76 -47.58
C LYS A 71 -7.73 -3.39 -47.20
N GLY A 72 -7.90 -2.71 -46.07
CA GLY A 72 -9.18 -2.19 -45.59
C GLY A 72 -9.96 -3.09 -44.63
N GLN A 73 -9.49 -4.30 -44.30
CA GLN A 73 -10.16 -5.18 -43.35
C GLN A 73 -9.17 -5.71 -42.31
N VAL A 74 -9.32 -5.24 -41.06
CA VAL A 74 -8.54 -5.72 -39.92
C VAL A 74 -9.31 -6.88 -39.29
N THR A 75 -8.76 -8.09 -39.34
CA THR A 75 -9.38 -9.27 -38.70
C THR A 75 -8.55 -9.70 -37.50
N GLN A 76 -9.18 -9.73 -36.32
CA GLN A 76 -8.56 -10.22 -35.09
C GLN A 76 -8.62 -11.76 -35.08
N THR A 77 -7.46 -12.40 -35.17
CA THR A 77 -7.34 -13.87 -35.18
C THR A 77 -7.32 -14.46 -33.76
N VAL A 78 -6.90 -13.67 -32.77
CA VAL A 78 -6.78 -14.12 -31.37
C VAL A 78 -8.07 -13.81 -30.60
N THR A 79 -8.96 -14.80 -30.54
CA THR A 79 -10.23 -14.74 -29.79
C THR A 79 -10.16 -15.34 -28.38
N GLN A 80 -9.04 -15.95 -27.98
CA GLN A 80 -8.86 -16.59 -26.66
C GLN A 80 -7.70 -16.04 -25.80
N GLY A 81 -7.31 -14.78 -26.00
CA GLY A 81 -6.21 -14.16 -25.24
C GLY A 81 -6.58 -13.77 -23.79
N ARG A 82 -5.56 -13.37 -23.02
CA ARG A 82 -5.70 -12.95 -21.61
C ARG A 82 -6.69 -11.81 -21.37
N LEU A 83 -6.80 -10.86 -22.31
CA LEU A 83 -7.77 -9.76 -22.20
C LEU A 83 -9.22 -10.28 -22.33
N ASN A 84 -9.46 -11.27 -23.20
CA ASN A 84 -10.79 -11.84 -23.42
C ASN A 84 -11.25 -12.67 -22.20
N GLN A 85 -10.33 -13.09 -21.33
CA GLN A 85 -10.67 -13.68 -20.03
C GLN A 85 -11.21 -12.63 -19.06
N ILE A 86 -10.82 -11.36 -19.17
CA ILE A 86 -11.35 -10.27 -18.35
C ILE A 86 -12.81 -10.04 -18.69
N GLU A 87 -13.20 -10.05 -19.96
CA GLU A 87 -14.63 -9.94 -20.36
C GLU A 87 -15.47 -11.10 -19.79
N LYS A 88 -14.91 -12.32 -19.80
CA LYS A 88 -15.57 -13.50 -19.19
C LYS A 88 -15.64 -13.44 -17.65
N VAL A 89 -14.70 -12.74 -17.01
CA VAL A 89 -14.61 -12.58 -15.55
C VAL A 89 -15.31 -11.30 -15.03
N SER A 90 -15.54 -10.33 -15.93
CA SER A 90 -16.29 -9.08 -15.71
C SER A 90 -17.70 -9.32 -15.17
N GLY A 91 -18.25 -10.53 -15.38
CA GLY A 91 -19.60 -10.89 -15.01
C GLY A 91 -19.87 -11.28 -13.54
N GLY A 92 -18.93 -11.24 -12.58
CA GLY A 92 -19.41 -11.53 -11.21
C GLY A 92 -18.51 -11.67 -10.00
N LYS A 93 -17.19 -11.40 -10.04
CA LYS A 93 -16.37 -11.63 -8.82
C LYS A 93 -15.36 -10.56 -8.41
N TRP A 94 -15.00 -9.65 -9.32
CA TRP A 94 -13.92 -8.68 -9.06
C TRP A 94 -14.24 -7.25 -9.52
N MET A 95 -15.52 -6.90 -9.67
CA MET A 95 -15.90 -5.51 -9.88
C MET A 95 -15.46 -4.73 -8.64
N LEU A 96 -14.54 -3.78 -8.82
CA LEU A 96 -13.97 -2.93 -7.75
C LEU A 96 -15.04 -2.24 -6.89
N TYR A 97 -16.29 -2.18 -7.36
CA TYR A 97 -17.44 -1.55 -6.71
C TYR A 97 -18.46 -2.54 -6.10
N ALA A 98 -18.29 -3.86 -6.24
CA ALA A 98 -19.26 -4.83 -5.72
C ALA A 98 -19.26 -4.94 -4.18
N SER A 99 -18.17 -4.57 -3.51
CA SER A 99 -18.04 -4.65 -2.05
C SER A 99 -18.43 -3.37 -1.32
N PHE A 100 -18.76 -2.29 -2.04
CA PHE A 100 -19.13 -1.02 -1.43
C PHE A 100 -20.66 -0.91 -1.35
N VAL A 101 -21.20 -1.08 -0.15
CA VAL A 101 -22.59 -0.72 0.13
C VAL A 101 -22.67 0.80 0.25
N ARG A 102 -23.57 1.45 -0.49
CA ARG A 102 -23.84 2.88 -0.31
C ARG A 102 -24.50 3.08 1.05
N GLY A 103 -23.72 3.52 2.03
CA GLY A 103 -24.24 3.89 3.35
C GLY A 103 -25.20 5.08 3.23
N GLY A 104 -26.33 5.01 3.93
CA GLY A 104 -27.25 6.14 4.05
C GLY A 104 -26.59 7.33 4.75
N PHE A 105 -27.13 8.51 4.54
CA PHE A 105 -26.70 9.70 5.27
C PHE A 105 -27.23 9.63 6.72
N LEU A 106 -26.37 9.89 7.69
CA LEU A 106 -26.79 10.01 9.09
C LEU A 106 -27.47 11.37 9.26
N GLU A 107 -28.80 11.38 9.35
CA GLU A 107 -29.56 12.61 9.62
C GLU A 107 -29.23 13.13 11.02
N GLY A 108 -28.83 14.40 11.08
CA GLY A 108 -28.55 15.07 12.35
C GLY A 108 -29.84 15.42 13.07
N THR A 109 -29.83 15.32 14.40
CA THR A 109 -30.97 15.62 15.28
C THR A 109 -31.42 17.08 15.29
N ILE A 110 -30.81 17.93 14.46
CA ILE A 110 -31.07 19.38 14.43
C ILE A 110 -32.42 19.68 13.75
N HIS A 111 -32.86 18.86 12.79
CA HIS A 111 -34.16 19.06 12.14
C HIS A 111 -35.39 18.65 12.97
N ARG A 112 -35.20 17.98 14.13
CA ARG A 112 -36.35 17.64 14.98
C ARG A 112 -36.94 18.86 15.69
N ALA A 113 -36.11 19.87 15.95
CA ALA A 113 -36.56 21.12 16.59
C ALA A 113 -37.30 22.05 15.60
N GLU A 114 -37.03 21.95 14.30
CA GLU A 114 -37.68 22.79 13.28
C GLU A 114 -38.98 22.17 12.77
N ARG A 115 -39.09 20.84 12.69
CA ARG A 115 -40.31 20.17 12.21
C ARG A 115 -41.48 20.22 13.20
N GLU A 116 -41.22 20.38 14.50
CA GLU A 116 -42.27 20.61 15.50
C GLU A 116 -42.79 22.07 15.48
N ALA A 117 -42.10 22.99 14.79
CA ALA A 117 -42.50 24.39 14.66
C ALA A 117 -43.29 24.69 13.37
N GLU A 118 -43.27 23.81 12.37
CA GLU A 118 -43.93 24.04 11.07
C GLU A 118 -45.32 23.38 10.95
N GLU A 119 -45.83 22.68 11.97
CA GLU A 119 -47.20 22.09 11.98
C GLU A 119 -48.30 23.08 12.41
N SER A 120 -48.03 24.39 12.40
CA SER A 120 -49.05 25.41 12.65
C SER A 120 -48.82 26.65 11.79
N GLY A 121 -49.49 26.72 10.64
CA GLY A 121 -49.78 28.00 9.98
C GLY A 121 -49.65 28.04 8.46
N ALA A 122 -50.70 27.59 7.78
CA ALA A 122 -51.33 28.14 6.58
C ALA A 122 -50.59 29.16 5.65
N SER A 123 -50.71 28.86 4.35
CA SER A 123 -50.91 29.74 3.17
C SER A 123 -49.71 30.31 2.38
N THR A 124 -49.56 29.79 1.16
CA THR A 124 -49.05 30.42 -0.10
C THR A 124 -49.80 31.72 -0.48
N PRO A 125 -49.39 32.59 -1.46
CA PRO A 125 -48.46 32.40 -2.62
C PRO A 125 -47.55 33.60 -3.07
N GLU A 126 -46.71 33.33 -4.10
CA GLU A 126 -46.19 34.17 -5.23
C GLU A 126 -45.59 35.59 -5.06
N THR A 127 -44.41 35.85 -5.65
CA THR A 127 -44.22 36.60 -6.95
C THR A 127 -42.77 37.11 -7.10
N GLU A 128 -42.32 37.09 -8.35
CA GLU A 128 -41.07 37.47 -9.01
C GLU A 128 -40.47 38.85 -8.67
N SER A 129 -39.12 39.00 -8.75
CA SER A 129 -38.43 39.97 -9.64
C SER A 129 -36.91 40.06 -9.38
N SER A 130 -36.15 39.80 -10.46
CA SER A 130 -34.97 40.52 -10.96
C SER A 130 -33.84 40.97 -9.99
N SER A 131 -32.63 40.45 -10.19
CA SER A 131 -31.50 41.22 -10.74
C SER A 131 -30.17 40.51 -10.49
N GLU A 132 -29.40 40.35 -11.56
CA GLU A 132 -27.97 40.10 -11.61
C GLU A 132 -27.16 40.94 -10.60
N SER A 133 -26.18 40.33 -9.92
CA SER A 133 -24.83 40.90 -9.73
C SER A 133 -23.91 39.90 -9.03
N GLU A 134 -22.74 39.71 -9.62
CA GLU A 134 -21.60 39.04 -9.01
C GLU A 134 -21.11 39.78 -7.76
N GLU A 135 -20.60 39.05 -6.77
CA GLU A 135 -19.22 39.19 -6.27
C GLU A 135 -19.02 38.51 -4.90
N ASP A 136 -17.78 38.15 -4.72
CA ASP A 136 -17.06 37.54 -3.60
C ASP A 136 -17.47 37.98 -2.16
N VAL A 137 -17.06 37.15 -1.19
CA VAL A 137 -16.94 37.43 0.26
C VAL A 137 -18.15 37.11 1.17
N LYS A 138 -18.17 35.90 1.76
CA LYS A 138 -18.11 35.64 3.23
C LYS A 138 -18.54 34.20 3.57
N HIS A 139 -17.61 33.43 4.12
CA HIS A 139 -17.85 32.78 5.42
C HIS A 139 -16.51 32.41 6.07
N LYS A 140 -15.83 33.46 6.51
CA LYS A 140 -14.98 33.37 7.70
C LYS A 140 -15.93 33.48 8.88
N GLU A 141 -16.09 32.42 9.67
CA GLU A 141 -16.21 32.48 11.13
C GLU A 141 -16.57 31.10 11.73
N LYS A 142 -15.55 30.42 12.26
CA LYS A 142 -15.69 29.71 13.53
C LYS A 142 -14.49 30.03 14.42
N LYS A 143 -14.60 31.23 15.00
CA LYS A 143 -14.11 31.68 16.32
C LYS A 143 -12.71 31.22 16.74
N GLU A 144 -11.77 32.09 16.40
CA GLU A 144 -10.56 32.36 17.16
C GLU A 144 -10.92 32.62 18.64
N LYS A 145 -10.42 31.76 19.55
CA LYS A 145 -10.18 32.16 20.94
C LYS A 145 -8.82 32.87 20.89
N GLY A 146 -8.79 34.17 21.17
CA GLY A 146 -7.63 35.02 20.91
C GLY A 146 -6.33 34.50 21.51
N GLU A 147 -5.45 33.93 20.67
CA GLU A 147 -4.06 33.61 21.04
C GLU A 147 -3.34 34.93 21.36
N THR A 148 -2.74 35.04 22.54
CA THR A 148 -1.96 36.23 22.90
C THR A 148 -0.73 36.36 22.00
N ARG A 149 -0.24 37.59 21.77
CA ARG A 149 0.91 37.88 20.89
C ARG A 149 2.16 37.08 21.29
N GLU A 150 2.30 36.75 22.57
CA GLU A 150 3.37 35.91 23.10
C GLU A 150 3.23 34.43 22.72
N GLU A 151 2.02 33.88 22.79
CA GLU A 151 1.74 32.50 22.41
C GLU A 151 2.02 32.26 20.92
N ARG A 152 1.66 33.23 20.06
CA ARG A 152 2.00 33.22 18.63
C ARG A 152 3.52 33.28 18.39
N ARG A 153 4.27 34.02 19.21
CA ARG A 153 5.75 34.09 19.13
C ARG A 153 6.39 32.79 19.60
N ALA A 154 5.93 32.21 20.71
CA ALA A 154 6.38 30.92 21.24
C ALA A 154 6.14 29.80 20.21
N ARG A 155 4.96 29.75 19.58
CA ARG A 155 4.64 28.78 18.52
C ARG A 155 5.56 28.89 17.31
N LYS A 156 5.88 30.13 16.89
CA LYS A 156 6.84 30.37 15.79
C LYS A 156 8.27 29.95 16.18
N ALA A 157 8.71 30.24 17.39
CA ALA A 157 10.03 29.84 17.90
C ALA A 157 10.16 28.32 17.98
N ALA A 158 9.16 27.63 18.54
CA ALA A 158 9.11 26.17 18.62
C ALA A 158 9.13 25.53 17.21
N LYS A 159 8.40 26.10 16.25
CA LYS A 159 8.40 25.63 14.85
C LYS A 159 9.78 25.80 14.19
N LYS A 160 10.50 26.90 14.46
CA LYS A 160 11.87 27.12 13.96
C LYS A 160 12.86 26.16 14.61
N ALA A 161 12.81 25.98 15.93
CA ALA A 161 13.64 25.03 16.66
C ALA A 161 13.46 23.59 16.14
N ARG A 162 12.21 23.17 15.92
CA ARG A 162 11.92 21.85 15.33
C ARG A 162 12.49 21.67 13.92
N LYS A 163 12.47 22.73 13.10
CA LYS A 163 13.07 22.69 11.75
C LYS A 163 14.59 22.55 11.83
N LEU A 164 15.26 23.34 12.67
CA LEU A 164 16.71 23.28 12.87
C LEU A 164 17.16 21.91 13.43
N ALA A 165 16.43 21.36 14.40
CA ALA A 165 16.71 20.01 14.91
C ALA A 165 16.56 18.93 13.81
N ARG A 166 15.59 19.10 12.91
CA ARG A 166 15.37 18.17 11.79
C ARG A 166 16.48 18.25 10.74
N THR A 167 17.00 19.44 10.44
CA THR A 167 18.12 19.62 9.49
C THR A 167 19.42 19.06 10.08
N ALA A 168 19.74 19.40 11.34
CA ALA A 168 20.91 18.84 12.04
C ALA A 168 20.89 17.30 12.09
N ARG A 169 19.72 16.69 12.36
CA ARG A 169 19.57 15.23 12.35
C ARG A 169 19.79 14.63 10.95
N ARG A 170 19.40 15.34 9.89
CA ARG A 170 19.62 14.88 8.50
C ARG A 170 21.09 14.97 8.12
N GLU A 171 21.77 16.05 8.48
CA GLU A 171 23.20 16.25 8.23
C GLU A 171 24.05 15.23 8.98
N ALA A 172 23.77 14.99 10.27
CA ALA A 172 24.45 13.94 11.04
C ALA A 172 24.27 12.54 10.44
N ARG A 173 23.09 12.23 9.88
CA ARG A 173 22.84 10.96 9.18
C ARG A 173 23.59 10.88 7.85
N ALA A 174 23.68 12.00 7.12
CA ALA A 174 24.43 12.07 5.87
C ALA A 174 25.93 11.87 6.11
N ALA A 175 26.50 12.53 7.13
CA ALA A 175 27.89 12.38 7.53
C ALA A 175 28.23 10.93 7.92
N LYS A 176 27.42 10.30 8.78
CA LYS A 176 27.59 8.88 9.15
C LYS A 176 27.49 7.95 7.94
N LYS A 177 26.63 8.25 6.97
CA LYS A 177 26.51 7.45 5.73
C LYS A 177 27.75 7.61 4.85
N ALA A 178 28.27 8.83 4.70
CA ALA A 178 29.48 9.10 3.94
C ALA A 178 30.72 8.43 4.57
N GLU A 179 30.85 8.46 5.89
CA GLU A 179 31.91 7.75 6.63
C GLU A 179 31.82 6.23 6.40
N LYS A 180 30.61 5.65 6.50
CA LYS A 180 30.39 4.22 6.26
C LYS A 180 30.67 3.79 4.81
N GLU A 181 30.35 4.64 3.84
CA GLU A 181 30.69 4.39 2.43
C GLU A 181 32.21 4.48 2.20
N LYS A 182 32.92 5.43 2.82
CA LYS A 182 34.39 5.49 2.77
C LYS A 182 35.04 4.26 3.42
N ALA A 183 34.53 3.80 4.56
CA ALA A 183 35.00 2.57 5.21
C ALA A 183 34.78 1.33 4.32
N LYS A 184 33.62 1.20 3.69
CA LYS A 184 33.31 0.09 2.76
C LYS A 184 34.07 0.18 1.43
N GLY A 185 34.41 1.38 0.97
CA GLY A 185 35.22 1.60 -0.22
C GLY A 185 36.67 1.11 -0.05
N LYS A 186 37.20 1.17 1.18
CA LYS A 186 38.54 0.65 1.51
C LYS A 186 38.59 -0.88 1.45
N ASP A 187 37.53 -1.57 1.91
CA ASP A 187 37.39 -3.04 1.78
C ASP A 187 37.04 -3.52 0.35
N ARG A 188 36.59 -2.63 -0.53
CA ARG A 188 36.19 -2.98 -1.91
C ARG A 188 37.32 -2.89 -2.94
N LYS A 189 38.52 -2.48 -2.52
CA LYS A 189 39.72 -2.48 -3.36
C LYS A 189 40.50 -3.80 -3.31
N GLU A 190 39.90 -4.90 -2.82
CA GLU A 190 40.41 -6.23 -3.14
C GLU A 190 40.35 -6.41 -4.67
N SER A 191 41.52 -6.64 -5.27
CA SER A 191 41.65 -6.95 -6.69
C SER A 191 40.71 -8.12 -7.05
N LYS A 192 40.20 -8.13 -8.29
CA LYS A 192 39.39 -9.24 -8.81
C LYS A 192 40.11 -10.60 -8.65
N GLU A 193 41.45 -10.59 -8.62
CA GLU A 193 42.29 -11.77 -8.35
C GLU A 193 42.26 -12.21 -6.89
N GLU A 194 42.37 -11.28 -5.94
CA GLU A 194 42.34 -11.57 -4.50
C GLU A 194 40.98 -12.18 -4.10
N ARG A 195 39.89 -11.69 -4.71
CA ARG A 195 38.55 -12.26 -4.54
C ARG A 195 38.41 -13.68 -5.12
N ARG A 196 39.14 -14.00 -6.20
CA ARG A 196 39.17 -15.36 -6.79
C ARG A 196 39.97 -16.31 -5.91
N ALA A 197 41.18 -15.91 -5.50
CA ALA A 197 42.03 -16.68 -4.58
C ALA A 197 41.31 -17.02 -3.27
N ARG A 198 40.59 -16.07 -2.68
CA ARG A 198 39.80 -16.30 -1.46
C ARG A 198 38.65 -17.31 -1.66
N ARG A 199 38.01 -17.31 -2.83
CA ARG A 199 36.94 -18.26 -3.15
C ARG A 199 37.49 -19.67 -3.35
N GLU A 200 38.63 -19.80 -4.01
CA GLU A 200 39.31 -21.08 -4.22
C GLU A 200 39.82 -21.66 -2.90
N ALA A 201 40.48 -20.85 -2.06
CA ALA A 201 40.89 -21.27 -0.72
C ALA A 201 39.69 -21.75 0.14
N LYS A 202 38.53 -21.09 0.01
CA LYS A 202 37.31 -21.50 0.72
C LYS A 202 36.70 -22.78 0.16
N LYS A 203 36.82 -23.06 -1.14
CA LYS A 203 36.40 -24.32 -1.76
C LYS A 203 37.32 -25.48 -1.33
N ALA A 204 38.64 -25.29 -1.44
CA ALA A 204 39.63 -26.27 -1.00
C ALA A 204 39.45 -26.64 0.49
N LYS A 205 39.23 -25.66 1.37
CA LYS A 205 38.97 -25.92 2.79
C LYS A 205 37.67 -26.70 3.04
N ARG A 206 36.63 -26.50 2.21
CA ARG A 206 35.37 -27.26 2.29
C ARG A 206 35.53 -28.69 1.78
N GLU A 207 36.29 -28.88 0.72
CA GLU A 207 36.58 -30.21 0.15
C GLU A 207 37.47 -31.02 1.08
N ALA A 208 38.52 -30.43 1.64
CA ALA A 208 39.34 -31.08 2.66
C ALA A 208 38.51 -31.49 3.89
N ARG A 209 37.54 -30.65 4.32
CA ARG A 209 36.65 -30.98 5.43
C ARG A 209 35.65 -32.09 5.09
N LYS A 210 35.22 -32.19 3.83
CA LYS A 210 34.37 -33.30 3.34
C LYS A 210 35.16 -34.60 3.24
N ALA A 211 36.38 -34.56 2.70
CA ALA A 211 37.26 -35.72 2.62
C ALA A 211 37.58 -36.28 4.01
N LYS A 212 37.94 -35.43 4.98
CA LYS A 212 38.14 -35.86 6.37
C LYS A 212 36.89 -36.45 7.03
N LYS A 213 35.70 -36.05 6.61
CA LYS A 213 34.43 -36.58 7.13
C LYS A 213 33.98 -37.87 6.43
N GLY A 214 34.46 -38.14 5.21
CA GLY A 214 34.18 -39.36 4.45
C GLY A 214 35.12 -40.53 4.75
N VAL A 215 36.26 -40.28 5.40
CA VAL A 215 37.26 -41.30 5.78
C VAL A 215 37.02 -41.86 7.20
N SER A 216 36.07 -41.30 7.97
CA SER A 216 35.73 -41.79 9.31
C SER A 216 34.39 -42.55 9.37
N GLY A 217 33.96 -43.13 8.25
CA GLY A 217 32.74 -43.95 8.15
C GLY A 217 33.09 -45.41 7.96
#